data_AF-A0A3C0RW84-F1
#
_entry.id   AF-A0A3C0RW84-F1
#
_cell.length_a   1.000
_cell.length_b   1.000
_cell.length_c   1.000
_cell.angle_alpha   90.00
_cell.angle_beta   90.00
_cell.angle_gamma   90.00
#
_symmetry.space_group_name_H-M   'P 1'
#
loop_
_entity.id
_entity.type
_entity.pdbx_description
1 polymer ?
#
loop_
_entity_poly.entity_id
_entity_poly.type
_entity_poly.pdbx_seq_one_letter_code
_entity_poly.pdbx_strand_id
1 'polypeptide(L)'
;MKLTNLKYLFISSALLLSSCNKYLDQQPDMRAEINTVDKVKRLITSAYPFGNYLAMAETYSDNVEDKGVGGLYQPVPSLYRWQDINNSDTDSPNSYWNNCYEAIAAANHALAAIEANNFGKEIAAFKGEALVARAYAHFMLVNFFAKVYDYKKPENNTSPGIPYVIEPETVVIKQYDRGTVKSVYDNIRKDLEEA
;
A
#
# COMPACT_ATOMS: atom_id res chain seq x y z
N MET A 1 74.41 3.96 -1.60
CA MET A 1 73.15 4.73 -1.54
C MET A 1 71.97 3.90 -2.07
N LYS A 2 71.57 2.78 -1.46
CA LYS A 2 70.49 1.92 -2.03
C LYS A 2 69.60 1.14 -1.04
N LEU A 3 69.62 1.43 0.26
CA LEU A 3 68.79 0.70 1.26
C LEU A 3 67.86 1.60 2.09
N THR A 4 68.13 2.90 2.17
CA THR A 4 67.26 3.88 2.87
C THR A 4 65.97 4.16 2.10
N ASN A 5 66.04 4.22 0.76
CA ASN A 5 64.87 4.50 -0.09
C ASN A 5 63.85 3.34 -0.13
N LEU A 6 64.29 2.11 0.16
CA LEU A 6 63.42 0.93 0.19
C LEU A 6 62.51 0.91 1.42
N LYS A 7 62.96 1.48 2.55
CA LYS A 7 62.15 1.62 3.77
C LYS A 7 61.01 2.61 3.59
N TYR A 8 61.25 3.72 2.89
CA TYR A 8 60.22 4.70 2.57
C TYR A 8 59.18 4.15 1.57
N LEU A 9 59.62 3.29 0.64
CA LEU A 9 58.71 2.60 -0.30
C LEU A 9 57.76 1.63 0.42
N PHE A 10 58.26 0.88 1.41
CA PHE A 10 57.44 -0.03 2.21
C PHE A 10 56.44 0.69 3.11
N ILE A 11 56.84 1.82 3.71
CA ILE A 11 55.95 2.64 4.55
C ILE A 11 54.86 3.31 3.70
N SER A 12 55.21 3.80 2.51
CA SER A 12 54.24 4.37 1.55
C SER A 12 53.24 3.33 1.03
N SER A 13 53.66 2.07 0.88
CA SER A 13 52.75 0.99 0.42
C SER A 13 51.80 0.51 1.52
N ALA A 14 52.19 0.60 2.80
CA ALA A 14 51.34 0.22 3.92
C ALA A 14 50.17 1.20 4.14
N LEU A 15 50.35 2.48 3.77
CA LEU A 15 49.31 3.52 3.83
C LEU A 15 48.23 3.38 2.74
N LEU A 16 48.47 2.58 1.69
CA LEU A 16 47.48 2.31 0.64
C LEU A 16 46.56 1.12 0.97
N LEU A 17 46.82 0.40 2.06
CA LEU A 17 46.00 -0.74 2.49
C LEU A 17 44.98 -0.38 3.58
N SER A 18 44.98 0.85 4.09
CA SER A 18 43.88 1.38 4.91
C SER A 18 42.72 1.83 4.01
N SER A 19 42.14 0.89 3.27
CA SER A 19 40.88 1.07 2.56
C SER A 19 39.76 1.14 3.61
N CYS A 20 39.00 2.24 3.62
CA CYS A 20 37.79 2.41 4.41
C CYS A 20 36.69 1.45 3.93
N ASN A 21 36.77 0.17 4.28
CA ASN A 21 35.78 -0.83 3.87
C ASN A 21 34.36 -0.56 4.44
N LYS A 22 34.24 0.21 5.53
CA LYS A 22 32.94 0.51 6.17
C LYS A 22 31.96 1.34 5.33
N TYR A 23 32.41 2.06 4.31
CA TYR A 23 31.53 2.86 3.44
C TYR A 23 30.89 2.01 2.32
N LEU A 24 31.55 0.92 1.93
CA LEU A 24 31.11 0.03 0.86
C LEU A 24 30.38 -1.24 1.37
N ASP A 25 30.49 -1.53 2.67
CA ASP A 25 29.72 -2.59 3.34
C ASP A 25 28.26 -2.17 3.67
N GLN A 26 27.90 -0.91 3.42
CA GLN A 26 26.52 -0.48 3.56
C GLN A 26 25.75 -1.06 2.37
N GLN A 27 25.02 -2.15 2.60
CA GLN A 27 24.17 -2.74 1.58
C GLN A 27 23.30 -1.62 0.98
N PRO A 28 23.24 -1.47 -0.35
CA PRO A 28 22.29 -0.59 -1.01
C PRO A 28 20.86 -1.16 -0.93
N ASP A 29 20.60 -2.07 0.02
CA ASP A 29 19.27 -2.50 0.36
C ASP A 29 18.66 -1.44 1.27
N MET A 30 18.14 -0.36 0.66
CA MET A 30 17.32 0.65 1.34
C MET A 30 15.95 0.09 1.77
N ARG A 31 15.80 -1.22 1.96
CA ARG A 31 14.62 -1.78 2.63
C ARG A 31 14.75 -1.44 4.10
N ALA A 32 13.99 -0.45 4.53
CA ALA A 32 13.91 -0.08 5.94
C ALA A 32 13.40 -1.28 6.75
N GLU A 33 14.26 -1.86 7.60
CA GLU A 33 13.82 -2.87 8.57
C GLU A 33 12.84 -2.23 9.57
N ILE A 34 11.62 -2.75 9.66
CA ILE A 34 10.58 -2.30 10.58
C ILE A 34 10.73 -3.06 11.90
N ASN A 35 11.76 -2.72 12.67
CA ASN A 35 12.18 -3.45 13.87
C ASN A 35 12.03 -2.65 15.17
N THR A 36 11.26 -1.56 15.16
CA THR A 36 10.90 -0.80 16.36
C THR A 36 9.44 -0.35 16.31
N VAL A 37 8.83 -0.11 17.48
CA VAL A 37 7.45 0.41 17.59
C VAL A 37 7.29 1.74 16.84
N ASP A 38 8.27 2.64 16.93
CA ASP A 38 8.22 3.94 16.22
C ASP A 38 8.18 3.76 14.70
N LYS A 39 8.94 2.79 14.16
CA LYS A 39 8.93 2.49 12.73
C LYS A 39 7.59 1.90 12.28
N VAL A 40 6.99 1.02 13.09
CA VAL A 40 5.63 0.50 12.83
C VAL A 40 4.63 1.65 12.80
N LYS A 41 4.65 2.53 13.82
CA LYS A 41 3.77 3.69 13.89
C LYS A 41 3.88 4.58 12.64
N ARG A 42 5.11 4.89 12.21
CA ARG A 42 5.34 5.69 10.99
C ARG A 42 4.77 5.02 9.75
N LEU A 43 4.97 3.70 9.60
CA LEU A 43 4.45 2.97 8.45
C LEU A 43 2.92 2.93 8.44
N ILE A 44 2.27 2.78 9.60
CA ILE A 44 0.80 2.77 9.68
C ILE A 44 0.20 4.11 9.21
N THR A 45 0.91 5.23 9.34
CA THR A 45 0.42 6.52 8.80
C THR A 45 0.22 6.50 7.27
N SER A 46 0.91 5.63 6.54
CA SER A 46 0.69 5.41 5.10
C SER A 46 -0.29 4.28 4.80
N ALA A 47 -0.91 3.65 5.80
CA ALA A 47 -1.93 2.61 5.63
C ALA A 47 -3.34 3.18 5.34
N TYR A 48 -3.46 4.51 5.21
CA TYR A 48 -4.69 5.17 4.79
C TYR A 48 -4.62 5.53 3.30
N PRO A 49 -5.62 5.17 2.47
CA PRO A 49 -5.60 5.47 1.04
C PRO A 49 -5.46 6.98 0.77
N PHE A 50 -4.35 7.39 0.15
CA PHE A 50 -4.11 8.78 -0.23
C PHE A 50 -4.72 9.07 -1.62
N GLY A 51 -6.05 9.07 -1.70
CA GLY A 51 -6.76 9.32 -2.95
C GLY A 51 -8.18 9.82 -2.70
N ASN A 52 -8.65 10.72 -3.56
CA ASN A 52 -9.99 11.27 -3.47
C ASN A 52 -10.99 10.36 -4.17
N TYR A 53 -11.98 9.85 -3.43
CA TYR A 53 -13.10 9.09 -3.98
C TYR A 53 -14.36 9.94 -4.19
N LEU A 54 -14.40 11.19 -3.68
CA LEU A 54 -15.59 12.03 -3.70
C LEU A 54 -16.04 12.33 -5.13
N ALA A 55 -15.11 12.53 -6.06
CA ALA A 55 -15.45 12.74 -7.46
C ALA A 55 -16.30 11.59 -8.01
N MET A 56 -15.94 10.33 -7.72
CA MET A 56 -16.72 9.16 -8.11
C MET A 56 -18.04 9.09 -7.33
N ALA A 57 -17.98 9.19 -6.01
CA ALA A 57 -19.15 9.02 -5.15
C ALA A 57 -20.26 10.04 -5.44
N GLU A 58 -19.91 11.31 -5.62
CA GLU A 58 -20.88 12.37 -5.92
C GLU A 58 -21.40 12.25 -7.35
N THR A 59 -20.53 12.00 -8.33
CA THR A 59 -20.96 12.01 -9.74
C THR A 59 -21.75 10.78 -10.18
N TYR A 60 -21.61 9.66 -9.45
CA TYR A 60 -22.45 8.47 -9.63
C TYR A 60 -23.80 8.55 -8.90
N SER A 61 -24.03 9.60 -8.12
CA SER A 61 -25.30 9.87 -7.45
C SER A 61 -26.22 10.76 -8.30
N ASP A 62 -27.43 11.01 -7.79
CA ASP A 62 -28.39 11.97 -8.31
C ASP A 62 -28.21 13.39 -7.72
N ASN A 63 -27.15 13.65 -6.97
CA ASN A 63 -26.84 14.98 -6.40
C ASN A 63 -26.21 15.95 -7.41
N VAL A 64 -25.81 15.49 -8.59
CA VAL A 64 -25.14 16.31 -9.60
C VAL A 64 -25.94 16.37 -10.89
N GLU A 65 -25.84 17.50 -11.60
CA GLU A 65 -26.45 17.70 -12.91
C GLU A 65 -25.45 18.29 -13.90
N ASP A 66 -25.77 18.20 -15.19
CA ASP A 66 -25.00 18.87 -16.24
C ASP A 66 -25.23 20.39 -16.17
N LYS A 67 -24.18 21.13 -15.82
CA LYS A 67 -24.21 22.60 -15.77
C LYS A 67 -24.41 23.27 -17.13
N GLY A 68 -24.31 22.53 -18.24
CA GLY A 68 -24.40 23.03 -19.60
C GLY A 68 -23.14 23.80 -20.01
N VAL A 69 -23.27 25.10 -20.29
CA VAL A 69 -22.19 25.89 -20.88
C VAL A 69 -21.02 26.15 -19.92
N GLY A 70 -19.81 26.28 -20.48
CA GLY A 70 -18.56 26.61 -19.78
C GLY A 70 -17.60 25.42 -19.62
N GLY A 71 -16.42 25.68 -19.06
CA GLY A 71 -15.38 24.66 -18.91
C GLY A 71 -15.79 23.54 -17.95
N LEU A 72 -15.44 22.31 -18.31
CA LEU A 72 -15.50 21.13 -17.45
C LEU A 72 -14.12 20.46 -17.45
N TYR A 73 -13.67 20.00 -16.29
CA TYR A 73 -12.36 19.38 -16.12
C TYR A 73 -12.49 17.88 -15.91
N GLN A 74 -11.71 17.10 -16.65
CA GLN A 74 -11.59 15.66 -16.42
C GLN A 74 -11.07 15.38 -15.00
N PRO A 75 -11.48 14.27 -14.36
CA PRO A 75 -12.31 13.19 -14.89
C PRO A 75 -13.83 13.38 -14.75
N VAL A 76 -14.30 14.45 -14.10
CA VAL A 76 -15.69 14.63 -13.64
C VAL A 76 -16.76 14.39 -14.73
N PRO A 77 -16.66 14.95 -15.96
CA PRO A 77 -17.66 14.70 -17.01
C PRO A 77 -17.73 13.26 -17.47
N SER A 78 -16.60 12.55 -17.44
CA SER A 78 -16.54 11.14 -17.83
C SER A 78 -17.14 10.27 -16.74
N LEU A 79 -16.86 10.57 -15.47
CA LEU A 79 -17.49 9.91 -14.33
C LEU A 79 -19.02 10.08 -14.34
N TYR A 80 -19.52 11.32 -14.46
CA TYR A 80 -20.95 11.60 -14.54
C TYR A 80 -21.67 10.83 -15.66
N ARG A 81 -20.99 10.63 -16.80
CA ARG A 81 -21.51 9.89 -17.95
C ARG A 81 -21.23 8.40 -17.91
N TRP A 82 -20.69 7.87 -16.80
CA TRP A 82 -20.31 6.46 -16.64
C TRP A 82 -19.39 5.97 -17.77
N GLN A 83 -18.48 6.82 -18.21
CA GLN A 83 -17.49 6.51 -19.25
C GLN A 83 -16.23 5.90 -18.62
N ASP A 84 -15.66 4.91 -19.29
CA ASP A 84 -14.39 4.31 -18.86
C ASP A 84 -13.26 5.34 -18.91
N ILE A 85 -12.52 5.44 -17.81
CA ILE A 85 -11.36 6.33 -17.65
C ILE A 85 -10.11 5.45 -17.54
N ASN A 86 -9.27 5.51 -18.56
CA ASN A 86 -8.09 4.63 -18.69
C ASN A 86 -6.76 5.34 -18.37
N ASN A 87 -6.80 6.56 -17.82
CA ASN A 87 -5.61 7.24 -17.30
C ASN A 87 -5.44 6.96 -15.81
N SER A 88 -4.30 7.38 -15.25
CA SER A 88 -4.00 7.32 -13.82
C SER A 88 -3.90 8.74 -13.23
N ASP A 89 -4.63 9.69 -13.82
CA ASP A 89 -4.62 11.07 -13.36
C ASP A 89 -5.29 11.17 -11.98
N THR A 90 -5.03 12.26 -11.26
CA THR A 90 -5.66 12.54 -9.97
C THR A 90 -7.18 12.43 -10.05
N ASP A 91 -7.80 11.89 -9.01
CA ASP A 91 -9.25 11.68 -8.89
C ASP A 91 -9.85 10.69 -9.92
N SER A 92 -9.02 9.95 -10.65
CA SER A 92 -9.48 8.86 -11.52
C SER A 92 -9.73 7.55 -10.76
N PRO A 93 -10.60 6.66 -11.28
CA PRO A 93 -10.81 5.33 -10.69
C PRO A 93 -9.51 4.53 -10.56
N ASN A 94 -8.63 4.56 -11.58
CA ASN A 94 -7.35 3.84 -11.53
C ASN A 94 -6.39 4.41 -10.48
N SER A 95 -6.33 5.74 -10.34
CA SER A 95 -5.53 6.36 -9.28
C SER A 95 -6.04 5.94 -7.90
N TYR A 96 -7.35 6.00 -7.67
CA TYR A 96 -7.93 5.59 -6.38
C TYR A 96 -7.69 4.11 -6.08
N TRP A 97 -7.87 3.22 -7.07
CA TRP A 97 -7.54 1.80 -6.96
C TRP A 97 -6.10 1.59 -6.48
N ASN A 98 -5.13 2.22 -7.14
CA ASN A 98 -3.72 2.09 -6.78
C ASN A 98 -3.43 2.62 -5.37
N ASN A 99 -3.96 3.78 -5.01
CA ASN A 99 -3.80 4.37 -3.67
C ASN A 99 -4.35 3.45 -2.56
N CYS A 100 -5.45 2.74 -2.82
CA CYS A 100 -5.97 1.74 -1.88
C CYS A 100 -5.03 0.54 -1.72
N TYR A 101 -4.47 0.01 -2.82
CA TYR A 101 -3.52 -1.11 -2.73
C TYR A 101 -2.16 -0.73 -2.14
N GLU A 102 -1.70 0.51 -2.33
CA GLU A 102 -0.53 1.04 -1.64
C GLU A 102 -0.75 1.10 -0.12
N ALA A 103 -1.92 1.57 0.31
CA ALA A 103 -2.32 1.58 1.72
C ALA A 103 -2.41 0.15 2.31
N ILE A 104 -2.98 -0.79 1.56
CA ILE A 104 -3.03 -2.22 1.93
C ILE A 104 -1.62 -2.80 2.07
N ALA A 105 -0.71 -2.47 1.15
CA ALA A 105 0.68 -2.91 1.22
C ALA A 105 1.38 -2.38 2.48
N ALA A 106 1.19 -1.11 2.82
CA ALA A 106 1.71 -0.53 4.05
C ALA A 106 1.17 -1.24 5.30
N ALA A 107 -0.14 -1.50 5.36
CA ALA A 107 -0.77 -2.27 6.45
C ALA A 107 -0.18 -3.68 6.56
N ASN A 108 -0.04 -4.39 5.44
CA ASN A 108 0.53 -5.74 5.41
C ASN A 108 1.99 -5.78 5.87
N HIS A 109 2.80 -4.79 5.46
CA HIS A 109 4.18 -4.68 5.94
C HIS A 109 4.26 -4.39 7.44
N ALA A 110 3.37 -3.55 7.98
CA ALA A 110 3.27 -3.30 9.41
C ALA A 110 2.88 -4.58 10.17
N LEU A 111 1.85 -5.30 9.71
CA LEU A 111 1.39 -6.55 10.34
C LEU A 111 2.49 -7.63 10.31
N ALA A 112 3.15 -7.83 9.16
CA ALA A 112 4.25 -8.77 9.04
C ALA A 112 5.42 -8.42 9.99
N ALA A 113 5.73 -7.14 10.15
CA ALA A 113 6.75 -6.69 11.09
C ALA A 113 6.36 -6.96 12.56
N ILE A 114 5.10 -6.73 12.91
CA ILE A 114 4.55 -7.01 14.25
C ILE A 114 4.61 -8.51 14.56
N GLU A 115 4.31 -9.37 13.58
CA GLU A 115 4.39 -10.83 13.76
C GLU A 115 5.83 -11.33 13.88
N ALA A 116 6.77 -10.71 13.16
CA ALA A 116 8.17 -11.12 13.15
C ALA A 116 8.97 -10.66 14.38
N ASN A 117 8.47 -9.69 15.16
CA ASN A 117 9.22 -9.06 16.25
C ASN A 117 8.43 -9.08 17.57
N ASN A 118 9.14 -9.18 18.69
CA ASN A 118 8.52 -9.07 20.01
C ASN A 118 8.56 -7.61 20.51
N PHE A 119 7.54 -6.83 20.17
CA PHE A 119 7.40 -5.43 20.56
C PHE A 119 6.75 -5.20 21.94
N GLY A 120 6.40 -6.28 22.66
CA GLY A 120 5.66 -6.17 23.92
C GLY A 120 4.21 -5.72 23.74
N LYS A 121 3.54 -5.34 24.83
CA LYS A 121 2.08 -5.07 24.83
C LYS A 121 1.69 -3.78 24.11
N GLU A 122 2.61 -2.83 23.99
CA GLU A 122 2.35 -1.51 23.38
C GLU A 122 1.98 -1.62 21.89
N ILE A 123 2.37 -2.71 21.23
CA ILE A 123 2.10 -2.91 19.80
C ILE A 123 0.65 -3.26 19.48
N ALA A 124 -0.14 -3.69 20.47
CA ALA A 124 -1.49 -4.20 20.26
C ALA A 124 -2.40 -3.16 19.58
N ALA A 125 -2.32 -1.90 20.01
CA ALA A 125 -3.11 -0.82 19.40
C ALA A 125 -2.74 -0.59 17.93
N PHE A 126 -1.45 -0.67 17.60
CA PHE A 126 -0.95 -0.52 16.23
C PHE A 126 -1.31 -1.71 15.34
N LYS A 127 -1.37 -2.92 15.92
CA LYS A 127 -1.89 -4.10 15.21
C LYS A 127 -3.36 -3.89 14.82
N GLY A 128 -4.19 -3.46 15.77
CA GLY A 128 -5.61 -3.18 15.52
C GLY A 128 -5.80 -2.08 14.47
N GLU A 129 -5.03 -0.98 14.57
CA GLU A 129 -5.06 0.10 13.57
C GLU A 129 -4.71 -0.41 12.17
N ALA A 130 -3.67 -1.22 12.02
CA ALA A 130 -3.27 -1.79 10.73
C ALA A 130 -4.34 -2.74 10.14
N LEU A 131 -4.98 -3.56 10.98
CA LEU A 131 -6.08 -4.44 10.57
C LEU A 131 -7.30 -3.63 10.09
N VAL A 132 -7.71 -2.62 10.86
CA VAL A 132 -8.82 -1.73 10.48
C VAL A 132 -8.52 -0.98 9.19
N ALA A 133 -7.30 -0.46 9.03
CA ALA A 133 -6.87 0.25 7.83
C ALA A 133 -6.91 -0.67 6.59
N ARG A 134 -6.42 -1.90 6.71
CA ARG A 134 -6.51 -2.92 5.64
C ARG A 134 -7.96 -3.26 5.30
N ALA A 135 -8.80 -3.49 6.31
CA ALA A 135 -10.21 -3.78 6.12
C ALA A 135 -10.94 -2.63 5.41
N TYR A 136 -10.67 -1.39 5.83
CA TYR A 136 -11.25 -0.17 5.24
C TYR A 136 -10.87 0.00 3.77
N ALA A 137 -9.59 -0.16 3.42
CA ALA A 137 -9.14 -0.02 2.04
C ALA A 137 -9.81 -1.07 1.12
N HIS A 138 -9.91 -2.33 1.56
CA HIS A 138 -10.64 -3.36 0.81
C HIS A 138 -12.15 -3.09 0.74
N PHE A 139 -12.74 -2.54 1.80
CA PHE A 139 -14.14 -2.11 1.81
C PHE A 139 -14.40 -1.02 0.77
N MET A 140 -13.54 -0.01 0.67
CA MET A 140 -13.68 1.03 -0.34
C MET A 140 -13.54 0.46 -1.76
N LEU A 141 -12.56 -0.42 -1.98
CA LEU A 141 -12.37 -1.09 -3.27
C LEU A 141 -13.60 -1.92 -3.69
N VAL A 142 -14.15 -2.75 -2.81
CA VAL A 142 -15.30 -3.60 -3.19
C VAL A 142 -16.56 -2.79 -3.48
N ASN A 143 -16.75 -1.63 -2.82
CA ASN A 143 -17.88 -0.75 -3.09
C ASN A 143 -17.81 -0.07 -4.46
N PHE A 144 -16.63 0.36 -4.90
CA PHE A 144 -16.49 1.07 -6.18
C PHE A 144 -16.29 0.15 -7.39
N PHE A 145 -15.71 -1.04 -7.20
CA PHE A 145 -15.21 -1.87 -8.31
C PHE A 145 -15.83 -3.27 -8.38
N ALA A 146 -16.81 -3.57 -7.54
CA ALA A 146 -17.56 -4.82 -7.60
C ALA A 146 -19.07 -4.58 -7.53
N LYS A 147 -19.85 -5.65 -7.69
CA LYS A 147 -21.30 -5.54 -7.50
C LYS A 147 -21.63 -5.29 -6.04
N VAL A 148 -22.68 -4.50 -5.81
CA VAL A 148 -23.22 -4.22 -4.48
C VAL A 148 -23.52 -5.52 -3.73
N TYR A 149 -23.12 -5.57 -2.47
CA TYR A 149 -23.40 -6.70 -1.59
C TYR A 149 -24.91 -6.83 -1.31
N ASP A 150 -25.49 -7.98 -1.65
CA ASP A 150 -26.86 -8.33 -1.31
C ASP A 150 -26.91 -8.85 0.14
N TYR A 151 -27.29 -7.97 1.07
CA TYR A 151 -27.44 -8.31 2.48
C TYR A 151 -28.71 -9.15 2.77
N LYS A 152 -29.69 -9.14 1.87
CA LYS A 152 -30.94 -9.90 2.03
C LYS A 152 -30.76 -11.36 1.61
N LYS A 153 -29.86 -11.61 0.66
CA LYS A 153 -29.50 -12.94 0.17
C LYS A 153 -27.97 -13.08 0.02
N PRO A 154 -27.24 -13.23 1.14
CA PRO A 154 -25.78 -13.33 1.14
C PRO A 154 -25.21 -14.40 0.19
N GLU A 155 -25.96 -15.46 -0.08
CA GLU A 155 -25.65 -16.54 -1.02
C GLU A 155 -25.54 -16.08 -2.49
N ASN A 156 -26.12 -14.93 -2.85
CA ASN A 156 -26.05 -14.38 -4.20
C ASN A 156 -24.78 -13.58 -4.47
N ASN A 157 -23.95 -13.32 -3.46
CA ASN A 157 -22.74 -12.52 -3.57
C ASN A 157 -21.57 -13.30 -4.21
N THR A 158 -21.85 -14.09 -5.23
CA THR A 158 -20.89 -14.93 -5.98
C THR A 158 -20.26 -14.22 -7.17
N SER A 159 -20.71 -13.00 -7.49
CA SER A 159 -20.07 -12.18 -8.52
C SER A 159 -18.62 -11.85 -8.13
N PRO A 160 -17.72 -11.66 -9.12
CA PRO A 160 -16.32 -11.32 -8.85
C PRO A 160 -16.18 -10.12 -7.91
N GLY A 161 -15.34 -10.28 -6.89
CA GLY A 161 -15.01 -9.23 -5.92
C GLY A 161 -13.78 -8.43 -6.37
N ILE A 162 -12.85 -8.24 -5.44
CA ILE A 162 -11.54 -7.63 -5.65
C ILE A 162 -10.47 -8.51 -4.97
N PRO A 163 -9.21 -8.48 -5.42
CA PRO A 163 -8.13 -9.13 -4.72
C PRO A 163 -8.06 -8.75 -3.24
N TYR A 164 -8.21 -9.71 -2.33
CA TYR A 164 -8.03 -9.48 -0.90
C TYR A 164 -6.60 -9.84 -0.49
N VAL A 165 -5.73 -8.85 -0.35
CA VAL A 165 -4.29 -9.06 -0.16
C VAL A 165 -3.94 -8.94 1.32
N ILE A 166 -3.50 -10.05 1.93
CA ILE A 166 -3.17 -10.14 3.37
C ILE A 166 -1.67 -10.21 3.67
N GLU A 167 -0.85 -10.26 2.63
CA GLU A 167 0.60 -10.44 2.72
C GLU A 167 1.33 -9.34 1.96
N PRO A 168 2.53 -8.94 2.41
CA PRO A 168 3.42 -8.11 1.61
C PRO A 168 3.78 -8.77 0.28
N GLU A 169 3.84 -7.99 -0.80
CA GLU A 169 4.29 -8.49 -2.09
C GLU A 169 5.83 -8.53 -2.14
N THR A 170 6.38 -9.71 -2.38
CA THR A 170 7.83 -9.97 -2.40
C THR A 170 8.35 -10.36 -3.79
N VAL A 171 7.46 -10.48 -4.77
CA VAL A 171 7.76 -10.84 -6.16
C VAL A 171 7.36 -9.69 -7.09
N VAL A 172 7.97 -9.61 -8.27
CA VAL A 172 7.75 -8.49 -9.20
C VAL A 172 6.35 -8.52 -9.85
N ILE A 173 5.82 -9.72 -10.07
CA ILE A 173 4.49 -9.91 -10.69
C ILE A 173 3.80 -11.05 -9.93
N LYS A 174 3.03 -10.74 -8.90
CA LYS A 174 2.11 -11.69 -8.26
C LYS A 174 0.78 -11.69 -9.02
N GLN A 175 0.25 -12.88 -9.29
CA GLN A 175 -1.11 -13.04 -9.79
C GLN A 175 -2.07 -13.13 -8.61
N TYR A 176 -3.15 -12.36 -8.67
CA TYR A 176 -4.16 -12.34 -7.61
C TYR A 176 -5.52 -12.79 -8.15
N ASP A 177 -6.20 -13.63 -7.36
CA ASP A 177 -7.59 -13.98 -7.62
C ASP A 177 -8.53 -12.93 -7.01
N ARG A 178 -9.59 -12.56 -7.73
CA ARG A 178 -10.57 -11.55 -7.27
C ARG A 178 -11.51 -12.09 -6.19
N GLY A 179 -11.57 -13.40 -6.01
CA GLY A 179 -12.59 -14.07 -5.22
C GLY A 179 -14.00 -13.62 -5.61
N THR A 180 -14.88 -13.64 -4.63
CA THR A 180 -16.25 -13.15 -4.76
C THR A 180 -16.48 -11.93 -3.88
N VAL A 181 -17.54 -11.17 -4.19
CA VAL A 181 -18.01 -10.11 -3.29
C VAL A 181 -18.20 -10.68 -1.87
N LYS A 182 -18.76 -11.87 -1.72
CA LYS A 182 -18.91 -12.52 -0.41
C LYS A 182 -17.56 -12.72 0.31
N SER A 183 -16.57 -13.30 -0.37
CA SER A 183 -15.28 -13.60 0.27
C SER A 183 -14.54 -12.35 0.71
N VAL A 184 -14.68 -11.24 -0.04
CA VAL A 184 -14.11 -9.95 0.36
C VAL A 184 -14.73 -9.48 1.67
N TYR A 185 -16.06 -9.47 1.79
CA TYR A 185 -16.73 -9.05 3.04
C TYR A 185 -16.46 -9.99 4.21
N ASP A 186 -16.33 -11.30 3.97
CA ASP A 186 -15.94 -12.26 5.01
C ASP A 186 -14.53 -11.94 5.56
N ASN A 187 -13.58 -11.59 4.68
CA ASN A 187 -12.22 -11.20 5.10
C ASN A 187 -12.18 -9.83 5.79
N ILE A 188 -12.98 -8.86 5.32
CA ILE A 188 -13.15 -7.55 6.00
C ILE A 188 -13.63 -7.79 7.45
N ARG A 189 -14.64 -8.65 7.63
CA ARG A 189 -15.13 -9.00 8.97
C ARG A 189 -14.03 -9.61 9.83
N LYS A 190 -13.27 -10.54 9.26
CA LYS A 190 -12.17 -11.20 9.97
C LYS A 190 -11.14 -10.17 10.47
N ASP A 191 -10.70 -9.25 9.62
CA ASP A 191 -9.75 -8.20 10.02
C ASP A 191 -10.32 -7.32 11.14
N LEU A 192 -11.61 -6.98 11.09
CA LEU A 192 -12.26 -6.17 12.11
C LEU A 192 -12.50 -6.91 13.44
N GLU A 193 -12.69 -8.23 13.41
CA GLU A 193 -12.85 -9.07 14.61
C GLU A 193 -11.51 -9.40 15.28
N GLU A 194 -10.41 -9.42 14.51
CA GLU A 194 -9.05 -9.65 15.01
C GLU A 194 -8.36 -8.38 15.53
N ALA A 195 -8.89 -7.19 15.20
CA ALA A 195 -8.35 -5.89 15.57
C ALA A 195 -8.51 -5.57 17.07
#